data_AF-A0A160F7J5-F1
#
_entry.id   AF-A0A160F7J5-F1
#
_cell.length_a   1.000
_cell.length_b   1.000
_cell.length_c   1.000
_cell.angle_alpha   90.00
_cell.angle_beta   90.00
_cell.angle_gamma   90.00
#
_symmetry.space_group_name_H-M   'P 1'
#
loop_
_entity.id
_entity.type
_entity.pdbx_description
1 polymer ?
#
loop_
_entity_poly.entity_id
_entity_poly.type
_entity_poly.pdbx_seq_one_letter_code
_entity_poly.pdbx_strand_id
1 'polypeptide(L)'
;MKEIVLLKRKVIEKYLQEAYFAMNALTHPPVAVKKEMEEIIKEHYETYQEGFMLERVYMKDLIQTEKLREDISVDTVVKITMLISEQLATKYLTLYKNKPIDIAHIMDSSIKELNEYLEIIKYGIYKPG
;
A
#
# COMPACT_ATOMS: atom_id res chain seq x y z
N MET A 1 1.04 2.82 8.76
CA MET A 1 0.59 2.27 7.46
C MET A 1 -0.94 2.13 7.31
N LYS A 2 -1.65 1.27 8.06
CA LYS A 2 -3.11 1.02 7.86
C LYS A 2 -3.95 2.31 7.81
N GLU A 3 -3.67 3.25 8.70
CA GLU A 3 -4.35 4.55 8.74
C GLU A 3 -4.18 5.36 7.43
N ILE A 4 -2.99 5.33 6.83
CA ILE A 4 -2.73 5.98 5.54
C ILE A 4 -3.62 5.37 4.44
N VAL A 5 -3.79 4.04 4.43
CA VAL A 5 -4.66 3.36 3.46
C VAL A 5 -6.12 3.78 3.65
N LEU A 6 -6.59 3.87 4.89
CA LEU A 6 -7.96 4.33 5.20
C LEU A 6 -8.16 5.81 4.83
N LEU A 7 -7.15 6.66 5.02
CA LEU A 7 -7.20 8.05 4.58
C LEU A 7 -7.25 8.16 3.05
N LYS A 8 -6.42 7.39 2.33
CA LYS A 8 -6.47 7.31 0.87
C LYS A 8 -7.86 6.89 0.38
N ARG A 9 -8.48 5.89 1.02
CA ARG A 9 -9.87 5.49 0.73
C ARG A 9 -10.85 6.65 0.85
N LYS A 10 -10.80 7.39 1.97
CA LYS A 10 -11.69 8.56 2.18
C LYS A 10 -11.51 9.62 1.10
N VAL A 11 -10.27 9.87 0.65
CA VAL A 11 -9.98 10.81 -0.43
C VAL A 11 -10.57 10.31 -1.76
N ILE A 12 -10.38 9.02 -2.08
CA ILE A 12 -10.93 8.41 -3.31
C ILE A 12 -12.46 8.45 -3.30
N GLU A 13 -13.10 8.12 -2.19
CA GLU A 13 -14.57 8.17 -2.07
C GLU A 13 -15.10 9.60 -2.25
N LYS A 14 -14.37 10.60 -1.76
CA LYS A 14 -14.74 12.01 -1.91
C LYS A 14 -14.55 12.53 -3.34
N TYR A 15 -13.53 12.05 -4.04
CA TYR A 15 -13.10 12.53 -5.36
C TYR A 15 -13.03 11.37 -6.36
N LEU A 16 -14.14 10.62 -6.49
CA LEU A 16 -14.15 9.35 -7.23
C LEU A 16 -13.83 9.54 -8.72
N GLN A 17 -14.31 10.62 -9.32
CA GLN A 17 -14.09 10.91 -10.74
C GLN A 17 -12.63 11.28 -11.00
N GLU A 18 -12.05 12.12 -10.15
CA GLU A 18 -10.64 12.52 -10.22
C GLU A 18 -9.73 11.33 -9.95
N ALA A 19 -10.08 10.48 -8.98
CA ALA A 19 -9.38 9.23 -8.71
C ALA A 19 -9.42 8.29 -9.91
N TYR A 20 -10.58 8.17 -10.59
CA TYR A 20 -10.69 7.40 -11.83
C TYR A 20 -9.80 7.98 -12.94
N PHE A 21 -9.81 9.30 -13.11
CA PHE A 21 -8.95 9.96 -14.10
C PHE A 21 -7.46 9.72 -13.82
N ALA A 22 -7.03 9.93 -12.58
CA ALA A 22 -5.64 9.71 -12.15
C ALA A 22 -5.22 8.25 -12.32
N MET A 23 -6.10 7.30 -11.97
CA MET A 23 -5.82 5.88 -12.11
C MET A 23 -5.69 5.47 -13.59
N ASN A 24 -6.56 5.97 -14.47
CA ASN A 24 -6.43 5.72 -15.91
C ASN A 24 -5.18 6.36 -16.50
N ALA A 25 -4.85 7.59 -16.12
CA ALA A 25 -3.60 8.21 -16.57
C ALA A 25 -2.38 7.39 -16.15
N LEU A 26 -2.43 6.78 -14.96
CA LEU A 26 -1.37 5.91 -14.44
C LEU A 26 -1.30 4.56 -15.18
N THR A 27 -2.42 3.88 -15.42
CA THR A 27 -2.42 2.50 -15.96
C THR A 27 -2.55 2.41 -17.48
N HIS A 28 -3.15 3.42 -18.10
CA HIS A 28 -3.47 3.50 -19.52
C HIS A 28 -3.21 4.92 -20.06
N PRO A 29 -1.98 5.46 -19.92
CA PRO A 29 -1.69 6.82 -20.36
C PRO A 29 -1.91 6.96 -21.88
N PRO A 30 -2.58 8.04 -22.34
CA PRO A 30 -2.64 8.35 -23.76
C PRO A 30 -1.23 8.50 -24.34
N VAL A 31 -1.02 8.04 -25.59
CA VAL A 31 0.29 8.07 -26.26
C VAL A 31 0.92 9.47 -26.22
N ALA A 32 0.10 10.51 -26.38
CA ALA A 32 0.55 11.91 -26.38
C ALA A 32 1.24 12.35 -25.08
N VAL A 33 0.87 11.77 -23.93
CA VAL A 33 1.38 12.16 -22.61
C VAL A 33 2.13 11.03 -21.90
N LYS A 34 2.39 9.90 -22.58
CA LYS A 34 2.98 8.72 -21.97
C LYS A 34 4.34 9.01 -21.31
N LYS A 35 5.21 9.76 -21.99
CA LYS A 35 6.54 10.09 -21.47
C LYS A 35 6.46 10.98 -20.23
N GLU A 36 5.59 11.99 -20.24
CA GLU A 36 5.36 12.87 -19.10
C GLU A 36 4.85 12.08 -17.89
N MET A 37 3.90 11.15 -18.12
CA MET A 37 3.42 10.27 -17.06
C MET A 37 4.53 9.38 -16.50
N GLU A 38 5.39 8.81 -17.34
CA GLU A 38 6.55 8.01 -16.91
C GLU A 38 7.52 8.84 -16.05
N GLU A 39 7.75 10.11 -16.38
CA GLU A 39 8.58 11.04 -15.61
C GLU A 39 7.96 11.35 -14.23
N ILE A 40 6.66 11.67 -14.18
CA ILE A 40 5.93 11.92 -12.92
C ILE A 40 5.98 10.69 -12.01
N ILE A 41 5.77 9.49 -12.57
CA ILE A 41 5.81 8.23 -11.82
C ILE A 41 7.22 8.00 -11.26
N LYS A 42 8.25 8.24 -12.08
CA LYS A 42 9.64 8.10 -11.67
C LYS A 42 9.99 9.05 -10.52
N GLU A 43 9.65 10.33 -10.64
CA GLU A 43 9.90 11.34 -9.61
C GLU A 43 9.20 10.97 -8.28
N HIS A 44 7.98 10.43 -8.35
CA HIS A 44 7.28 9.93 -7.17
C HIS A 44 8.06 8.82 -6.46
N TYR A 45 8.53 7.81 -7.20
CA TYR A 45 9.32 6.72 -6.61
C TYR A 45 10.67 7.19 -6.06
N GLU A 46 11.30 8.17 -6.71
CA GLU A 46 12.55 8.78 -6.24
C GLU A 46 12.35 9.63 -4.97
N THR A 47 11.21 10.32 -4.86
CA THR A 47 10.88 11.14 -3.68
C THR A 47 10.54 10.28 -2.47
N TYR A 48 9.78 9.21 -2.67
CA TYR A 48 9.29 8.34 -1.60
C TYR A 48 10.09 7.03 -1.50
N GLN A 49 11.42 7.15 -1.56
CA GLN A 49 12.35 6.03 -1.42
C GLN A 49 12.25 5.34 -0.04
N GLU A 50 12.92 4.18 0.08
CA GLU A 50 12.90 3.30 1.25
C GLU A 50 13.11 4.06 2.58
N GLY A 51 14.05 5.00 2.63
CA GLY A 51 14.31 5.81 3.84
C GLY A 51 13.08 6.57 4.33
N PHE A 52 12.37 7.27 3.42
CA PHE A 52 11.12 7.96 3.75
C PHE A 52 10.05 6.99 4.23
N MET A 53 9.91 5.84 3.55
CA MET A 53 8.91 4.84 3.89
C MET A 53 9.14 4.26 5.29
N LEU A 54 10.39 3.95 5.64
CA LEU A 54 10.75 3.46 6.96
C LEU A 54 10.52 4.51 8.06
N GLU A 55 10.83 5.77 7.79
CA GLU A 55 10.69 6.85 8.78
C GLU A 55 9.22 7.27 8.99
N ARG A 56 8.41 7.32 7.92
CA ARG A 56 7.08 7.95 7.95
C ARG A 56 5.92 6.99 7.82
N VAL A 57 6.12 5.81 7.21
CA VAL A 57 5.02 4.87 6.91
C VAL A 57 5.10 3.62 7.79
N TYR A 58 6.30 3.08 7.95
CA TYR A 58 6.63 1.85 8.70
C TYR A 58 7.41 2.17 9.98
N MET A 59 6.90 3.12 10.77
CA MET A 59 7.50 3.60 12.00
C MET A 59 7.81 2.46 12.98
N LYS A 60 9.11 2.12 13.08
CA LYS A 60 9.61 1.03 13.93
C LYS A 60 9.24 1.20 15.39
N ASP A 61 9.21 2.43 15.87
CA ASP A 61 8.97 2.79 17.27
C ASP A 61 7.55 2.43 17.76
N LEU A 62 6.61 2.14 16.84
CA LEU A 62 5.26 1.70 17.17
C LEU A 62 5.18 0.18 17.45
N ILE A 63 6.26 -0.57 17.24
CA ILE A 63 6.30 -2.02 17.45
C ILE A 63 6.65 -2.31 18.91
N GLN A 64 5.78 -3.09 19.58
CA GLN A 64 5.96 -3.55 20.97
C GLN A 64 7.03 -4.64 21.03
N THR A 65 8.29 -4.20 20.96
CA THR A 65 9.47 -5.07 20.83
C THR A 65 9.56 -6.10 21.96
N GLU A 66 9.18 -5.72 23.18
CA GLU A 66 9.17 -6.58 24.37
C GLU A 66 8.16 -7.75 24.28
N LYS A 67 7.15 -7.63 23.41
CA LYS A 67 6.12 -8.65 23.20
C LYS A 67 6.41 -9.54 22.00
N LEU A 68 7.39 -9.19 21.17
CA LEU A 68 7.76 -10.02 20.03
C LEU A 68 8.27 -11.38 20.49
N ARG A 69 8.03 -12.41 19.68
CA ARG A 69 8.72 -13.70 19.86
C ARG A 69 10.23 -13.51 19.82
N GLU A 70 10.95 -14.37 20.54
CA GLU A 70 12.41 -14.25 20.69
C GLU A 70 13.17 -14.38 19.37
N ASP A 71 12.59 -15.08 18.39
CA ASP A 71 13.16 -15.30 17.06
C ASP A 71 12.76 -14.22 16.03
N ILE A 72 12.04 -13.18 16.43
CA ILE A 72 11.52 -12.15 15.53
C ILE A 72 12.08 -10.77 15.90
N SER A 73 12.76 -10.15 14.93
CA SER A 73 13.24 -8.78 15.05
C SER A 73 12.23 -7.77 14.53
N VAL A 74 12.35 -6.52 14.99
CA VAL A 74 11.59 -5.37 14.47
C VAL A 74 11.77 -5.22 12.96
N ASP A 75 12.98 -5.43 12.45
CA ASP A 75 13.26 -5.37 11.01
C ASP A 75 12.50 -6.43 10.22
N THR A 76 12.38 -7.65 10.75
CA THR A 76 11.57 -8.70 10.13
C THR A 76 10.10 -8.30 10.06
N VAL A 77 9.56 -7.72 11.14
CA VAL A 77 8.17 -7.22 11.19
C VAL A 77 7.94 -6.13 10.15
N VAL A 78 8.86 -5.17 10.03
CA VAL A 78 8.76 -4.10 9.02
C VAL A 78 8.82 -4.67 7.61
N LYS A 79 9.80 -5.53 7.31
CA LYS A 79 9.98 -6.12 5.98
C LYS A 79 8.76 -6.91 5.53
N ILE A 80 8.18 -7.74 6.39
CA ILE A 80 6.98 -8.52 6.01
C ILE A 80 5.77 -7.62 5.79
N THR A 81 5.63 -6.55 6.60
CA THR A 81 4.55 -5.57 6.46
C THR A 81 4.69 -4.76 5.16
N MET A 82 5.91 -4.35 4.82
CA MET A 82 6.23 -3.71 3.54
C MET A 82 5.88 -4.61 2.36
N LEU A 83 6.41 -5.85 2.36
CA LEU A 83 6.18 -6.83 1.30
C LEU A 83 4.68 -7.06 1.06
N ILE A 84 3.91 -7.30 2.12
CA ILE A 84 2.46 -7.54 1.98
C ILE A 84 1.75 -6.30 1.43
N SER A 85 2.11 -5.10 1.88
CA SER A 85 1.52 -3.85 1.38
C SER A 85 1.79 -3.65 -0.11
N GLU A 86 3.03 -3.87 -0.54
CA GLU A 86 3.47 -3.71 -1.93
C GLU A 86 2.84 -4.76 -2.85
N GLN A 87 2.81 -6.02 -2.43
CA GLN A 87 2.21 -7.09 -3.22
C GLN A 87 0.70 -6.92 -3.35
N LEU A 88 0.02 -6.42 -2.30
CA LEU A 88 -1.39 -6.12 -2.37
C LEU A 88 -1.69 -4.96 -3.33
N ALA A 89 -0.91 -3.87 -3.25
CA ALA A 89 -1.02 -2.76 -4.19
C ALA A 89 -0.78 -3.21 -5.64
N THR A 90 0.25 -4.02 -5.86
CA THR A 90 0.61 -4.57 -7.18
C THR A 90 -0.50 -5.46 -7.73
N LYS A 91 -1.08 -6.33 -6.90
CA LYS A 91 -2.23 -7.19 -7.27
C LYS A 91 -3.39 -6.34 -7.79
N TYR A 92 -3.84 -5.36 -7.03
CA TYR A 92 -5.01 -4.57 -7.43
C TYR A 92 -4.74 -3.60 -8.58
N LEU A 93 -3.52 -3.06 -8.68
CA LEU A 93 -3.09 -2.28 -9.84
C LEU A 93 -3.11 -3.13 -11.12
N THR A 94 -2.61 -4.37 -11.05
CA THR A 94 -2.60 -5.31 -12.17
C THR A 94 -4.03 -5.69 -12.58
N LEU A 95 -4.91 -5.95 -11.60
CA LEU A 95 -6.32 -6.22 -11.85
C LEU A 95 -6.99 -5.06 -12.59
N TYR A 96 -6.81 -3.83 -12.11
CA TYR A 96 -7.36 -2.63 -12.75
C TYR A 96 -6.81 -2.42 -14.16
N LYS A 97 -5.51 -2.64 -14.37
CA LYS A 97 -4.87 -2.50 -15.69
C LYS A 97 -5.44 -3.47 -16.73
N ASN A 98 -5.69 -4.72 -16.32
CA ASN A 98 -6.17 -5.76 -17.24
C ASN A 98 -7.69 -5.66 -17.51
N LYS A 99 -8.45 -5.19 -16.54
CA LYS A 99 -9.89 -4.96 -16.65
C LYS A 99 -10.24 -3.78 -15.76
N PRO A 100 -10.77 -2.66 -16.30
CA PRO A 100 -11.26 -1.57 -15.49
C PRO A 100 -12.43 -2.06 -14.63
N ILE A 101 -12.10 -2.51 -13.42
CA ILE A 101 -13.05 -2.91 -12.39
C ILE A 101 -13.40 -1.63 -11.61
N ASP A 102 -14.58 -1.62 -11.00
CA ASP A 102 -14.99 -0.55 -10.09
C ASP A 102 -13.91 -0.30 -9.01
N ILE A 103 -13.40 0.93 -8.97
CA ILE A 103 -12.39 1.38 -8.02
C ILE A 103 -12.90 1.23 -6.58
N ALA A 104 -14.20 1.50 -6.34
CA ALA A 104 -14.77 1.34 -5.01
C ALA A 104 -14.71 -0.12 -4.55
N HIS A 105 -15.06 -1.05 -5.44
CA HIS A 105 -14.95 -2.49 -5.16
C HIS A 105 -13.52 -2.96 -4.92
N ILE A 106 -12.56 -2.46 -5.71
CA ILE A 106 -11.13 -2.72 -5.49
C ILE A 106 -10.69 -2.22 -4.11
N MET A 107 -11.09 -1.00 -3.74
CA MET A 107 -10.73 -0.40 -2.45
C MET A 107 -11.28 -1.20 -1.28
N ASP A 108 -12.55 -1.57 -1.30
CA ASP A 108 -13.16 -2.40 -0.24
C ASP A 108 -12.47 -3.77 -0.12
N SER A 109 -12.23 -4.43 -1.24
CA SER A 109 -11.57 -5.73 -1.27
C SER A 109 -10.14 -5.64 -0.75
N SER A 110 -9.38 -4.63 -1.18
CA SER A 110 -8.00 -4.43 -0.76
C SER A 110 -7.87 -4.15 0.73
N ILE A 111 -8.79 -3.36 1.31
CA ILE A 111 -8.77 -3.08 2.75
C ILE A 111 -9.12 -4.33 3.55
N LYS A 112 -10.08 -5.12 3.07
CA LYS A 112 -10.44 -6.39 3.70
C LYS A 112 -9.25 -7.33 3.74
N GLU A 113 -8.62 -7.60 2.59
CA GLU A 113 -7.45 -8.48 2.50
C GLU A 113 -6.28 -7.95 3.33
N LEU A 114 -6.02 -6.64 3.31
CA LEU A 114 -4.99 -6.02 4.14
C LEU A 114 -5.23 -6.28 5.63
N ASN A 115 -6.47 -6.14 6.10
CA ASN A 115 -6.82 -6.40 7.49
C ASN A 115 -6.61 -7.86 7.87
N GLU A 116 -7.03 -8.79 7.02
CA GLU A 116 -6.85 -10.22 7.24
C GLU A 116 -5.35 -10.56 7.33
N TYR A 117 -4.53 -10.03 6.44
CA TYR A 117 -3.08 -10.26 6.46
C TYR A 117 -2.41 -9.63 7.68
N LEU A 118 -2.79 -8.41 8.06
CA LEU A 118 -2.24 -7.75 9.25
C LEU A 118 -2.62 -8.49 10.54
N GLU A 119 -3.83 -9.07 10.63
CA GLU A 119 -4.21 -9.91 11.77
C GLU A 119 -3.37 -11.19 11.81
N ILE A 120 -3.16 -11.86 10.68
CA ILE A 120 -2.27 -13.04 10.60
C ILE A 120 -0.86 -12.69 11.08
N ILE A 121 -0.28 -11.58 10.61
CA ILE A 121 1.03 -11.10 11.06
C ILE A 121 1.02 -10.87 12.57
N LYS A 122 0.04 -10.11 13.08
CA LYS A 122 -0.06 -9.78 14.50
C LYS A 122 -0.06 -11.03 15.38
N TYR A 123 -0.84 -12.05 15.04
CA TYR A 123 -0.84 -13.31 15.80
C TYR A 123 0.42 -14.16 15.58
N GLY A 124 1.10 -14.00 14.44
CA GLY A 124 2.33 -14.73 14.13
C GLY A 124 3.60 -14.15 14.78
N ILE A 125 3.64 -12.84 15.04
CA ILE A 125 4.85 -12.14 15.49
C ILE A 125 4.96 -11.95 17.01
N TYR A 126 3.84 -11.86 17.71
CA TYR A 126 3.81 -11.65 19.16
C TYR A 126 3.82 -13.01 19.89
N LYS A 127 4.38 -13.02 21.11
CA LYS A 127 4.34 -14.19 21.98
C LYS A 127 2.87 -14.59 22.21
N PRO A 128 2.54 -15.90 22.26
CA PRO A 128 1.24 -16.34 22.73
C PRO A 128 1.01 -15.77 24.14
N GLY A 129 -0.11 -15.07 24.31
CA GLY A 129 -0.55 -14.60 25.63
C GLY A 129 -1.04 -15.75 26.50
#